data_AF-A0A662QU69-F1
#
_entry.id   AF-A0A662QU69-F1
#
_cell.length_a   1.000
_cell.length_b   1.000
_cell.length_c   1.000
_cell.angle_alpha   90.00
_cell.angle_beta   90.00
_cell.angle_gamma   90.00
#
_symmetry.space_group_name_H-M   'P 1'
#
loop_
_entity.id
_entity.type
_entity.pdbx_description
1 polymer ?
#
loop_
_entity_poly.entity_id
_entity_poly.type
_entity_poly.pdbx_seq_one_letter_code
_entity_poly.pdbx_strand_id
1 'polypeptide(L)'
;MFVLVVAGGNIKTDIDKNASGIKKAEKVNVFDEISAGDAFSILKTLAEEDVKIAERIEQIAMEYLHGVDIEDVADEVFSDLDCINVEDVWDQSGSKRDGYVDPNDKAWEFFEEALEPFLEKIRRYLKLSMYADAKNYCLGILKGIYMFENEATTEFADWVVDAPCENFGLVLNEWKEGQKNPKYVAEVEEYIKNNLPGML
;
A
#
# COMPACT_ATOMS: atom_id res chain seq x y z
N MET A 1 -67.86 -39.91 58.05
CA MET A 1 -66.61 -39.97 58.86
C MET A 1 -65.49 -40.10 57.84
N PHE A 2 -64.71 -39.10 57.44
CA PHE A 2 -64.20 -37.89 58.08
C PHE A 2 -64.57 -36.60 57.35
N VAL A 3 -64.51 -35.50 58.10
CA VAL A 3 -64.73 -34.10 57.72
C VAL A 3 -63.39 -33.36 57.84
N LEU A 4 -63.10 -32.43 56.91
CA LEU A 4 -62.21 -31.25 57.05
C LEU A 4 -62.52 -30.32 55.84
N VAL A 5 -63.42 -29.32 55.96
CA VAL A 5 -63.22 -27.92 56.43
C VAL A 5 -62.30 -27.13 55.47
N VAL A 6 -62.84 -26.44 54.44
CA VAL A 6 -63.35 -25.03 54.40
C VAL A 6 -62.27 -23.95 54.48
N ALA A 7 -62.14 -23.10 53.44
CA ALA A 7 -62.38 -21.64 53.51
C ALA A 7 -61.71 -20.84 52.36
N GLY A 8 -62.49 -19.89 51.79
CA GLY A 8 -62.01 -18.66 51.14
C GLY A 8 -61.63 -18.82 49.66
N GLY A 9 -62.06 -18.00 48.70
CA GLY A 9 -62.58 -16.65 48.71
C GLY A 9 -62.13 -16.00 47.40
N ASN A 10 -63.02 -15.28 46.71
CA ASN A 10 -62.76 -14.53 45.46
C ASN A 10 -61.46 -13.70 45.47
N ILE A 11 -60.84 -13.48 44.30
CA ILE A 11 -60.58 -12.15 43.68
C ILE A 11 -59.72 -12.30 42.40
N LYS A 12 -60.07 -11.49 41.39
CA LYS A 12 -59.43 -11.19 40.10
C LYS A 12 -57.89 -11.15 40.11
N THR A 13 -57.28 -11.55 38.99
CA THR A 13 -56.02 -11.02 38.39
C THR A 13 -55.80 -11.80 37.08
N ASP A 14 -55.29 -11.33 35.95
CA ASP A 14 -55.00 -9.99 35.42
C ASP A 14 -54.78 -10.20 33.92
N ILE A 15 -55.22 -9.22 33.13
CA ILE A 15 -54.86 -9.10 31.73
C ILE A 15 -53.42 -8.56 31.72
N ASP A 16 -52.43 -9.43 31.53
CA ASP A 16 -51.06 -9.00 31.22
C ASP A 16 -50.60 -9.74 29.95
N LYS A 17 -50.65 -9.08 28.79
CA LYS A 17 -49.54 -8.27 28.25
C LYS A 17 -48.20 -8.99 28.33
N ASN A 18 -47.83 -9.66 27.23
CA ASN A 18 -46.50 -9.39 26.66
C ASN A 18 -46.44 -9.74 25.16
N ALA A 19 -47.09 -8.91 24.35
CA ALA A 19 -46.59 -8.62 23.02
C ALA A 19 -45.54 -7.50 23.17
N SER A 20 -44.28 -7.83 23.39
CA SER A 20 -43.18 -6.91 23.09
C SER A 20 -41.88 -7.68 22.98
N GLY A 21 -41.24 -7.57 21.81
CA GLY A 21 -39.94 -8.20 21.57
C GLY A 21 -39.71 -8.77 20.19
N ILE A 22 -40.52 -8.47 19.17
CA ILE A 22 -39.99 -8.56 17.80
C ILE A 22 -38.99 -7.41 17.69
N LYS A 23 -37.71 -7.70 17.96
CA LYS A 23 -36.61 -6.80 17.60
C LYS A 23 -36.78 -6.52 16.11
N LYS A 24 -37.14 -5.28 15.78
CA LYS A 24 -37.17 -4.80 14.40
C LYS A 24 -35.80 -5.09 13.82
N ALA A 25 -35.71 -5.97 12.82
CA ALA A 25 -34.45 -6.27 12.16
C ALA A 25 -33.84 -4.94 11.70
N GLU A 26 -32.65 -4.65 12.23
CA GLU A 26 -31.92 -3.44 11.87
C GLU A 26 -31.62 -3.53 10.38
N LYS A 27 -32.02 -2.50 9.62
CA LYS A 27 -31.86 -2.50 8.17
C LYS A 27 -30.37 -2.40 7.89
N VAL A 28 -29.76 -3.49 7.43
CA VAL A 28 -28.36 -3.51 7.00
C VAL A 28 -28.18 -2.43 5.94
N ASN A 29 -27.21 -1.55 6.16
CA ASN A 29 -26.83 -0.54 5.19
C ASN A 29 -26.00 -1.23 4.11
N VAL A 30 -26.43 -1.11 2.85
CA VAL A 30 -25.76 -1.78 1.73
C VAL A 30 -24.29 -1.36 1.62
N PHE A 31 -23.93 -0.14 2.01
CA PHE A 31 -22.56 0.34 1.98
C PHE A 31 -21.63 -0.40 2.95
N ASP A 32 -22.17 -1.00 4.00
CA ASP A 32 -21.36 -1.71 5.00
C ASP A 32 -20.98 -3.12 4.52
N GLU A 33 -21.65 -3.63 3.47
CA GLU A 33 -21.46 -4.98 2.90
C GLU A 33 -20.79 -4.97 1.51
N ILE A 34 -20.57 -3.78 0.93
CA ILE A 34 -19.94 -3.62 -0.38
C ILE A 34 -18.43 -3.86 -0.25
N SER A 35 -17.89 -4.78 -1.06
CA SER A 35 -16.45 -5.00 -1.15
C SER A 35 -15.75 -3.88 -1.94
N ALA A 36 -14.42 -3.80 -1.83
CA ALA A 36 -13.64 -2.86 -2.65
C ALA A 36 -13.84 -3.10 -4.17
N GLY A 37 -14.01 -4.37 -4.58
CA GLY A 37 -14.29 -4.73 -5.97
C GLY A 37 -15.68 -4.30 -6.45
N ASP A 38 -16.69 -4.44 -5.59
CA ASP A 38 -18.05 -3.95 -5.84
C ASP A 38 -18.06 -2.42 -5.94
N ALA A 39 -17.41 -1.72 -5.00
CA ALA A 39 -17.29 -0.27 -5.00
C ALA A 39 -16.63 0.24 -6.30
N PHE A 40 -15.52 -0.37 -6.73
CA PHE A 40 -14.87 -0.01 -7.97
C PHE A 40 -15.76 -0.24 -9.21
N SER A 41 -16.50 -1.35 -9.24
CA SER A 41 -17.43 -1.63 -10.34
C SER A 41 -18.56 -0.62 -10.40
N ILE A 42 -19.13 -0.25 -9.24
CA ILE A 42 -20.16 0.78 -9.12
C ILE A 42 -19.62 2.14 -9.60
N LEU A 43 -18.41 2.53 -9.19
CA LEU A 43 -17.77 3.78 -9.63
C LEU A 43 -17.62 3.82 -11.16
N LYS A 44 -17.22 2.72 -11.79
CA LYS A 44 -17.14 2.62 -13.26
C LYS A 44 -18.51 2.80 -13.91
N THR A 45 -19.53 2.08 -13.43
CA THR A 45 -20.90 2.22 -13.95
C THR A 45 -21.39 3.67 -13.84
N LEU A 46 -21.18 4.32 -12.68
CA LEU A 46 -21.56 5.71 -12.48
C LEU A 46 -20.83 6.68 -13.43
N ALA A 47 -19.54 6.44 -13.69
CA ALA A 47 -18.75 7.25 -14.63
C ALA A 47 -19.19 7.05 -16.10
N GLU A 48 -19.63 5.86 -16.47
CA GLU A 48 -20.15 5.57 -17.82
C GLU A 48 -21.53 6.21 -18.05
N GLU A 49 -22.34 6.36 -17.01
CA GLU A 49 -23.69 6.93 -17.08
C GLU A 49 -23.71 8.47 -17.17
N ASP A 50 -22.80 9.16 -16.46
CA ASP A 50 -22.80 10.62 -16.37
C ASP A 50 -21.38 11.20 -16.36
N VAL A 51 -21.08 12.04 -17.37
CA VAL A 51 -19.78 12.70 -17.53
C VAL A 51 -19.38 13.58 -16.33
N LYS A 52 -20.34 14.25 -15.67
CA LYS A 52 -20.04 15.09 -14.50
C LYS A 52 -19.71 14.24 -13.28
N ILE A 53 -20.34 13.05 -13.17
CA ILE A 53 -19.99 12.10 -12.12
C ILE A 53 -18.60 11.52 -12.39
N ALA A 54 -18.28 11.19 -13.65
CA ALA A 54 -16.94 10.77 -14.04
C ALA A 54 -15.87 11.81 -13.66
N GLU A 55 -16.07 13.08 -14.04
CA GLU A 55 -15.18 14.19 -13.68
C GLU A 55 -15.02 14.34 -12.17
N ARG A 56 -16.10 14.16 -11.39
CA ARG A 56 -16.04 14.24 -9.93
C ARG A 56 -15.29 13.07 -9.31
N ILE A 57 -15.49 11.85 -9.82
CA ILE A 57 -14.74 10.66 -9.38
C ILE A 57 -13.26 10.85 -9.65
N GLU A 58 -12.90 11.33 -10.86
CA GLU A 58 -11.52 11.62 -11.23
C GLU A 58 -10.90 12.67 -10.30
N GLN A 59 -11.60 13.78 -10.05
CA GLN A 59 -11.13 14.81 -9.13
C GLN A 59 -10.82 14.25 -7.74
N ILE A 60 -11.75 13.48 -7.15
CA ILE A 60 -11.58 12.89 -5.81
C ILE A 60 -10.42 11.90 -5.81
N ALA A 61 -10.30 11.08 -6.86
CA ALA A 61 -9.19 10.13 -6.99
C ALA A 61 -7.83 10.85 -7.06
N MET A 62 -7.76 11.95 -7.82
CA MET A 62 -6.54 12.76 -7.93
C MET A 62 -6.20 13.44 -6.60
N GLU A 63 -7.19 14.00 -5.91
CA GLU A 63 -7.01 14.60 -4.57
C GLU A 63 -6.51 13.57 -3.54
N TYR A 64 -7.00 12.33 -3.61
CA TYR A 64 -6.57 11.24 -2.73
C TYR A 64 -5.15 10.72 -3.05
N LEU A 65 -4.79 10.70 -4.33
CA LEU A 65 -3.48 10.20 -4.78
C LEU A 65 -2.35 11.25 -4.66
N HIS A 66 -2.71 12.52 -4.49
CA HIS A 66 -1.79 13.64 -4.34
C HIS A 66 -1.19 13.72 -2.93
N GLY A 67 -0.09 14.45 -2.79
CA GLY A 67 0.49 14.77 -1.48
C GLY A 67 1.55 13.77 -1.05
N VAL A 68 2.33 13.26 -2.01
CA VAL A 68 3.48 12.41 -1.72
C VAL A 68 4.50 13.17 -0.86
N ASP A 69 4.73 12.64 0.35
CA ASP A 69 5.84 13.03 1.21
C ASP A 69 7.10 12.24 0.81
N ILE A 70 8.23 12.95 0.70
CA ILE A 70 9.51 12.37 0.31
C ILE A 70 10.08 11.51 1.44
N GLU A 71 9.92 11.95 2.68
CA GLU A 71 10.47 11.30 3.87
C GLU A 71 9.75 9.99 4.16
N ASP A 72 8.41 10.00 4.11
CA ASP A 72 7.61 8.79 4.31
C ASP A 72 7.97 7.69 3.30
N VAL A 73 8.19 8.05 2.03
CA VAL A 73 8.59 7.09 0.98
C VAL A 73 10.03 6.63 1.17
N ALA A 74 10.93 7.50 1.61
CA ALA A 74 12.32 7.12 1.88
C ALA A 74 12.41 6.12 3.04
N ASP A 75 11.67 6.36 4.12
CA ASP A 75 11.59 5.46 5.27
C ASP A 75 10.97 4.10 4.88
N GLU A 76 9.93 4.09 4.04
CA GLU A 76 9.32 2.87 3.52
C GLU A 76 10.33 2.04 2.70
N VAL A 77 11.03 2.67 1.75
CA VAL A 77 12.04 1.99 0.93
C VAL A 77 13.21 1.48 1.77
N PHE A 78 13.74 2.30 2.68
CA PHE A 78 14.82 1.88 3.56
C PHE A 78 14.39 0.68 4.41
N SER A 79 13.21 0.75 5.02
CA SER A 79 12.68 -0.31 5.86
C SER A 79 12.48 -1.60 5.07
N ASP A 80 11.91 -1.54 3.87
CA ASP A 80 11.65 -2.73 3.05
C ASP A 80 12.96 -3.42 2.63
N LEU A 81 14.00 -2.66 2.29
CA LEU A 81 15.32 -3.18 1.96
C LEU A 81 16.05 -3.73 3.21
N ASP A 82 16.05 -2.99 4.32
CA ASP A 82 16.73 -3.40 5.56
C ASP A 82 16.03 -4.58 6.26
N CYS A 83 14.75 -4.82 5.98
CA CYS A 83 14.03 -5.99 6.49
C CYS A 83 14.29 -7.27 5.70
N ILE A 84 15.04 -7.24 4.59
CA ILE A 84 15.38 -8.44 3.84
C ILE A 84 16.27 -9.34 4.69
N ASN A 85 15.80 -10.56 4.94
CA ASN A 85 16.52 -11.52 5.74
C ASN A 85 17.50 -12.32 4.87
N VAL A 86 18.78 -12.29 5.24
CA VAL A 86 19.84 -13.01 4.52
C VAL A 86 19.60 -14.54 4.47
N GLU A 87 18.93 -15.10 5.48
CA GLU A 87 18.59 -16.53 5.51
C GLU A 87 17.63 -16.91 4.37
N ASP A 88 16.71 -16.01 3.99
CA ASP A 88 15.79 -16.25 2.86
C ASP A 88 16.56 -16.28 1.52
N VAL A 89 17.65 -15.50 1.41
CA VAL A 89 18.57 -15.57 0.28
C VAL A 89 19.23 -16.94 0.23
N TRP A 90 19.80 -17.41 1.34
CA TRP A 90 20.51 -18.69 1.38
C TRP A 90 19.58 -19.88 1.11
N ASP A 91 18.38 -19.89 1.69
CA ASP A 91 17.37 -20.93 1.48
C ASP A 91 16.91 -21.00 0.01
N GLN A 92 16.88 -19.86 -0.68
CA GLN A 92 16.51 -19.78 -2.09
C GLN A 92 17.69 -19.93 -3.05
N SER A 93 18.92 -19.96 -2.55
CA SER A 93 20.13 -20.14 -3.33
C SER A 93 20.58 -21.60 -3.40
N GLY A 94 21.72 -21.82 -4.07
CA GLY A 94 22.42 -23.09 -4.12
C GLY A 94 21.87 -24.08 -5.14
N SER A 95 22.15 -25.37 -4.92
CA SER A 95 21.72 -26.44 -5.84
C SER A 95 20.21 -26.65 -5.79
N LYS A 96 19.55 -26.43 -6.93
CA LYS A 96 18.16 -26.76 -7.18
C LYS A 96 18.07 -27.93 -8.17
N ARG A 97 16.85 -28.46 -8.36
CA ARG A 97 16.59 -29.56 -9.31
C ARG A 97 17.00 -29.23 -10.74
N ASP A 98 16.83 -27.96 -11.14
CA ASP A 98 17.00 -27.50 -12.51
C ASP A 98 18.29 -26.69 -12.72
N GLY A 99 19.16 -26.56 -11.72
CA GLY A 99 20.41 -25.80 -11.83
C GLY A 99 20.99 -25.36 -10.49
N TYR A 100 21.96 -24.45 -10.54
CA TYR A 100 22.52 -23.77 -9.37
C TYR A 100 22.11 -22.30 -9.42
N VAL A 101 21.68 -21.76 -8.28
CA VAL A 101 21.38 -20.34 -8.09
C VAL A 101 22.50 -19.73 -7.25
N ASP A 102 23.16 -18.71 -7.78
CA ASP A 102 24.21 -18.01 -7.03
C ASP A 102 23.60 -17.14 -5.92
N PRO A 103 24.16 -17.17 -4.69
CA PRO A 103 23.65 -16.33 -3.61
C PRO A 103 23.74 -14.83 -3.86
N ASN A 104 24.73 -14.34 -4.61
CA ASN A 104 24.81 -12.91 -4.94
C ASN A 104 23.71 -12.54 -5.94
N ASP A 105 23.53 -13.36 -6.99
CA ASP A 105 22.45 -13.16 -7.96
C ASP A 105 21.08 -13.18 -7.24
N LYS A 106 20.90 -14.08 -6.27
CA LYS A 106 19.65 -14.15 -5.52
C LYS A 106 19.47 -12.96 -4.58
N ALA A 107 20.51 -12.52 -3.88
CA ALA A 107 20.44 -11.32 -3.04
C ALA A 107 20.05 -10.09 -3.87
N TRP A 108 20.60 -9.98 -5.07
CA TRP A 108 20.27 -8.93 -6.02
C TRP A 108 18.80 -8.99 -6.46
N GLU A 109 18.29 -10.19 -6.78
CA GLU A 109 16.88 -10.40 -7.12
C GLU A 109 15.96 -9.94 -5.98
N PHE A 110 16.27 -10.25 -4.73
CA PHE A 110 15.50 -9.76 -3.58
C PHE A 110 15.50 -8.23 -3.46
N PHE A 111 16.63 -7.58 -3.75
CA PHE A 111 16.73 -6.13 -3.78
C PHE A 111 15.81 -5.52 -4.86
N GLU A 112 15.85 -6.07 -6.07
CA GLU A 112 14.99 -5.65 -7.18
C GLU A 112 13.50 -5.90 -6.88
N GLU A 113 13.17 -7.08 -6.34
CA GLU A 113 11.81 -7.44 -5.94
C GLU A 113 11.24 -6.49 -4.87
N ALA A 114 12.07 -6.07 -3.91
CA ALA A 114 11.66 -5.10 -2.90
C ALA A 114 11.40 -3.70 -3.51
N LEU A 115 12.13 -3.31 -4.56
CA LEU A 115 11.93 -2.01 -5.23
C LEU A 115 10.77 -1.99 -6.24
N GLU A 116 10.39 -3.14 -6.81
CA GLU A 116 9.39 -3.20 -7.88
C GLU A 116 8.02 -2.58 -7.53
N PRO A 117 7.45 -2.76 -6.32
CA PRO A 117 6.21 -2.07 -5.92
C PRO A 117 6.31 -0.54 -6.01
N PHE A 118 7.49 0.02 -5.76
CA PHE A 118 7.75 1.45 -5.83
C PHE A 118 7.87 1.93 -7.28
N LEU A 119 8.53 1.15 -8.14
CA LEU A 119 8.60 1.42 -9.58
C LEU A 119 7.22 1.40 -10.24
N GLU A 120 6.38 0.42 -9.90
CA GLU A 120 4.99 0.36 -10.38
C GLU A 120 4.19 1.62 -9.98
N LYS A 121 4.44 2.16 -8.80
CA LYS A 121 3.80 3.40 -8.34
C LYS A 121 4.31 4.64 -9.10
N ILE A 122 5.61 4.72 -9.44
CA ILE A 122 6.13 5.73 -10.38
C ILE A 122 5.41 5.62 -11.73
N ARG A 123 5.40 4.43 -12.33
CA ARG A 123 4.76 4.18 -13.64
C ARG A 123 3.29 4.62 -13.63
N ARG A 124 2.58 4.32 -12.54
CA ARG A 124 1.18 4.75 -12.33
C ARG A 124 1.04 6.27 -12.28
N TYR A 125 1.85 6.98 -11.50
CA TYR A 125 1.77 8.44 -11.44
C TYR A 125 2.07 9.10 -12.79
N LEU A 126 3.08 8.60 -13.51
CA LEU A 126 3.44 9.10 -14.84
C LEU A 126 2.31 8.84 -15.86
N LYS A 127 1.68 7.66 -15.83
CA LYS A 127 0.52 7.34 -16.67
C LYS A 127 -0.66 8.27 -16.42
N LEU A 128 -0.87 8.70 -15.16
CA LEU A 128 -1.89 9.67 -14.76
C LEU A 128 -1.46 11.14 -14.96
N SER A 129 -0.28 11.38 -15.53
CA SER A 129 0.31 12.72 -15.68
C SER A 129 0.46 13.50 -14.36
N MET A 130 0.56 12.78 -13.24
CA MET A 130 0.83 13.33 -11.90
C MET A 130 2.32 13.59 -11.72
N TYR A 131 2.90 14.43 -12.59
CA TYR A 131 4.35 14.59 -12.70
C TYR A 131 5.01 15.16 -11.44
N ALA A 132 4.29 15.96 -10.65
CA ALA A 132 4.78 16.50 -9.38
C ALA A 132 4.87 15.42 -8.31
N ASP A 133 3.83 14.60 -8.17
CA ASP A 133 3.81 13.46 -7.24
C ASP A 133 4.83 12.39 -7.67
N ALA A 134 4.91 12.07 -8.96
CA ALA A 134 5.93 11.17 -9.49
C ALA A 134 7.35 11.64 -9.17
N LYS A 135 7.60 12.96 -9.22
CA LYS A 135 8.89 13.57 -8.85
C LYS A 135 9.17 13.34 -7.36
N ASN A 136 8.24 13.70 -6.47
CA ASN A 136 8.45 13.53 -5.03
C ASN A 136 8.62 12.05 -4.67
N TYR A 137 7.85 11.15 -5.30
CA TYR A 137 7.94 9.71 -5.08
C TYR A 137 9.31 9.17 -5.51
N CYS A 138 9.78 9.58 -6.68
CA CYS A 138 11.14 9.27 -7.15
C CYS A 138 12.21 9.75 -6.17
N LEU A 139 12.12 11.01 -5.70
CA LEU A 139 13.04 11.53 -4.68
C LEU A 139 13.04 10.71 -3.39
N GLY A 140 11.87 10.27 -2.94
CA GLY A 140 11.75 9.41 -1.77
C GLY A 140 12.47 8.08 -1.96
N ILE A 141 12.25 7.40 -3.10
CA ILE A 141 12.93 6.14 -3.40
C ILE A 141 14.45 6.32 -3.47
N LEU A 142 14.92 7.32 -4.19
CA LEU A 142 16.35 7.62 -4.30
C LEU A 142 16.97 7.90 -2.93
N LYS A 143 16.25 8.61 -2.06
CA LYS A 143 16.69 8.86 -0.69
C LYS A 143 16.72 7.59 0.15
N GLY A 144 15.70 6.73 0.06
CA GLY A 144 15.66 5.45 0.78
C GLY A 144 16.79 4.50 0.37
N ILE A 145 17.10 4.40 -0.93
CA ILE A 145 18.24 3.64 -1.43
C ILE A 145 19.56 4.23 -0.89
N TYR A 146 19.70 5.55 -0.89
CA TYR A 146 20.89 6.21 -0.31
C TYR A 146 21.03 5.96 1.19
N MET A 147 19.93 5.98 1.94
CA MET A 147 19.93 5.62 3.36
C MET A 147 20.37 4.17 3.55
N PHE A 148 19.88 3.24 2.73
CA PHE A 148 20.29 1.83 2.80
C PHE A 148 21.80 1.68 2.59
N GLU A 149 22.34 2.29 1.52
CA GLU A 149 23.79 2.28 1.22
C GLU A 149 24.67 2.77 2.39
N ASN A 150 24.20 3.76 3.16
CA ASN A 150 25.02 4.44 4.16
C ASN A 150 24.74 4.03 5.61
N GLU A 151 23.55 3.49 5.88
CA GLU A 151 23.04 3.27 7.24
C GLU A 151 22.69 1.79 7.52
N ALA A 152 22.50 0.96 6.49
CA ALA A 152 22.19 -0.45 6.70
C ALA A 152 23.34 -1.17 7.41
N THR A 153 22.99 -2.03 8.36
CA THR A 153 23.95 -2.83 9.15
C THR A 153 23.62 -4.31 9.13
N THR A 154 22.68 -4.71 8.28
CA THR A 154 22.21 -6.08 8.14
C THR A 154 23.20 -6.92 7.35
N GLU A 155 23.25 -8.22 7.65
CA GLU A 155 24.11 -9.15 6.89
C GLU A 155 23.73 -9.20 5.41
N PHE A 156 22.46 -8.90 5.06
CA PHE A 156 22.02 -8.79 3.68
C PHE A 156 22.79 -7.70 2.90
N ALA A 157 23.08 -6.56 3.52
CA ALA A 157 23.79 -5.45 2.86
C ALA A 157 25.18 -5.86 2.34
N ASP A 158 25.86 -6.78 3.04
CA ASP A 158 27.18 -7.30 2.62
C ASP A 158 27.12 -8.11 1.31
N TRP A 159 25.93 -8.59 0.90
CA TRP A 159 25.72 -9.34 -0.34
C TRP A 159 25.35 -8.48 -1.54
N VAL A 160 24.99 -7.20 -1.31
CA VAL A 160 24.43 -6.31 -2.33
C VAL A 160 25.19 -4.99 -2.42
N VAL A 161 26.50 -4.99 -2.16
CA VAL A 161 27.35 -3.79 -2.07
C VAL A 161 27.22 -2.84 -3.26
N ASP A 162 27.05 -3.36 -4.49
CA ASP A 162 26.91 -2.53 -5.69
C ASP A 162 25.43 -2.25 -6.07
N ALA A 163 24.47 -2.95 -5.46
CA ALA A 163 23.06 -2.89 -5.85
C ALA A 163 22.42 -1.53 -5.60
N PRO A 164 22.67 -0.82 -4.49
CA PRO A 164 22.10 0.50 -4.28
C PRO A 164 22.48 1.49 -5.39
N CYS A 165 23.75 1.55 -5.79
CA CYS A 165 24.20 2.45 -6.85
C CYS A 165 23.56 2.12 -8.21
N GLU A 166 23.53 0.84 -8.60
CA GLU A 166 22.93 0.44 -9.87
C GLU A 166 21.42 0.65 -9.92
N ASN A 167 20.71 0.28 -8.85
CA ASN A 167 19.26 0.45 -8.76
C ASN A 167 18.85 1.93 -8.62
N PHE A 168 19.69 2.76 -7.98
CA PHE A 168 19.49 4.20 -7.97
C PHE A 168 19.45 4.77 -9.39
N GLY A 169 20.40 4.36 -10.24
CA GLY A 169 20.44 4.72 -11.65
C GLY A 169 19.21 4.22 -12.42
N LEU A 170 18.79 2.98 -12.16
CA LEU A 170 17.60 2.39 -12.77
C LEU A 170 16.33 3.18 -12.43
N VAL A 171 16.07 3.44 -11.14
CA VAL A 171 14.92 4.22 -10.66
C VAL A 171 14.90 5.62 -11.30
N LEU A 172 16.05 6.30 -11.34
CA LEU A 172 16.16 7.62 -11.94
C LEU A 172 15.84 7.59 -13.44
N ASN A 173 16.35 6.59 -14.17
CA ASN A 173 16.10 6.43 -15.60
C ASN A 173 14.62 6.12 -15.88
N GLU A 174 14.03 5.18 -15.16
CA GLU A 174 12.61 4.80 -15.27
C GLU A 174 11.71 6.04 -15.11
N TRP A 175 11.96 6.84 -14.08
CA TRP A 175 11.22 8.08 -13.87
C TRP A 175 11.45 9.10 -14.99
N LYS A 176 12.70 9.27 -15.45
CA LYS A 176 13.05 10.21 -16.52
C LYS A 176 12.37 9.85 -17.85
N GLU A 177 12.24 8.56 -18.18
CA GLU A 177 11.61 8.10 -19.43
C GLU A 177 10.14 8.52 -19.56
N GLY A 178 9.39 8.51 -18.45
CA GLY A 178 7.99 8.95 -18.45
C GLY A 178 7.79 10.43 -18.10
N GLN A 179 8.83 11.14 -17.65
CA GLN A 179 8.75 12.55 -17.27
C GLN A 179 8.71 13.48 -18.49
N LYS A 180 7.71 14.37 -18.52
CA LYS A 180 7.54 15.35 -19.61
C LYS A 180 7.94 16.79 -19.24
N ASN A 181 8.17 17.06 -17.96
CA ASN A 181 8.53 18.38 -17.48
C ASN A 181 10.05 18.48 -17.22
N PRO A 182 10.82 19.18 -18.09
CA PRO A 182 12.27 19.32 -17.92
C PRO A 182 12.66 20.08 -16.65
N LYS A 183 11.77 20.92 -16.11
CA LYS A 183 12.01 21.61 -14.84
C LYS A 183 12.13 20.60 -13.69
N TYR A 184 11.28 19.56 -13.68
CA TYR A 184 11.34 18.54 -12.64
C TYR A 184 12.60 17.70 -12.74
N VAL A 185 13.08 17.42 -13.95
CA VAL A 185 14.36 16.74 -14.15
C VAL A 185 15.51 17.54 -13.52
N ALA A 186 15.57 18.84 -13.79
CA ALA A 186 16.58 19.72 -13.19
C ALA A 186 16.46 19.81 -11.66
N GLU A 187 15.23 19.90 -11.12
CA GLU A 187 15.00 19.91 -9.67
C GLU A 187 15.49 18.61 -9.00
N VAL A 188 15.28 17.45 -9.63
CA VAL A 188 15.77 16.15 -9.12
C VAL A 188 17.28 16.06 -9.18
N GLU A 189 17.90 16.43 -10.30
CA GLU A 189 19.36 16.40 -10.44
C GLU A 189 20.06 17.34 -9.43
N GLU A 190 19.49 18.51 -9.19
CA GLU A 190 19.97 19.44 -8.15
C GLU A 190 19.81 18.84 -6.74
N TYR A 191 18.67 18.21 -6.46
CA TYR A 191 18.45 17.54 -5.18
C TYR A 191 19.49 16.44 -4.93
N ILE A 192 19.71 15.56 -5.92
CA ILE A 192 20.67 14.44 -5.79
C ILE A 192 22.07 14.99 -5.50
N LYS A 193 22.52 15.98 -6.29
CA LYS A 193 23.83 16.60 -6.09
C LYS A 193 24.03 17.19 -4.69
N ASN A 194 22.99 17.78 -4.11
CA ASN A 194 23.09 18.48 -2.84
C ASN A 194 22.86 17.58 -1.62
N ASN A 195 22.09 16.50 -1.76
CA ASN A 195 21.62 15.71 -0.62
C ASN A 195 22.06 14.24 -0.66
N LEU A 196 22.37 13.68 -1.83
CA LEU A 196 22.69 12.27 -2.03
C LEU A 196 24.07 12.12 -2.71
N PRO A 197 25.16 12.61 -2.07
CA PRO A 197 26.48 12.63 -2.69
C PRO A 197 27.00 11.21 -2.95
N GLY A 198 27.60 10.98 -4.12
CA GLY A 198 28.23 9.70 -4.47
C GLY A 198 27.34 8.73 -5.25
N MET A 199 26.04 9.03 -5.44
CA MET A 199 25.09 8.17 -6.16
C MET A 199 24.97 8.49 -7.67
N LEU A 200 25.67 9.52 -8.17
CA LEU A 200 25.71 9.93 -9.58
C LEU A 200 27.14 10.17 -10.06
#